data_AF-A0A962NMJ9-F1
#
_entry.id   AF-A0A962NMJ9-F1
#
_cell.length_a   1.000
_cell.length_b   1.000
_cell.length_c   1.000
_cell.angle_alpha   90.00
_cell.angle_beta   90.00
_cell.angle_gamma   90.00
#
_symmetry.space_group_name_H-M   'P 1'
#
loop_
_entity.id
_entity.type
_entity.pdbx_description
1 polymer ?
#
loop_
_entity_poly.entity_id
_entity_poly.type
_entity_poly.pdbx_seq_one_letter_code
_entity_poly.pdbx_strand_id
1 'polypeptide(L)' 'MKRVVITGMGLVSPLGNNKAEVLESLRETRSGIKFQEAYREMG' A
#
# COMPACT_ATOMS: atom_id res chain seq x y z
N MET A 1 -26.11 -14.33 -13.42
CA MET A 1 -24.68 -13.99 -13.52
C MET A 1 -24.52 -12.48 -13.54
N LYS A 2 -23.75 -11.89 -12.63
CA LYS A 2 -23.41 -10.45 -12.69
C LYS A 2 -22.09 -10.28 -13.43
N ARG A 3 -22.09 -9.60 -14.56
CA ARG A 3 -20.88 -9.27 -15.33
C ARG A 3 -20.31 -7.96 -14.76
N VAL A 4 -19.03 -7.96 -14.41
CA VAL A 4 -18.32 -6.76 -13.92
C VAL A 4 -17.11 -6.53 -14.81
N VAL A 5 -16.85 -5.27 -15.14
CA VAL A 5 -15.66 -4.83 -15.89
C VAL A 5 -14.77 -4.05 -14.92
N ILE A 6 -13.51 -4.46 -14.81
CA ILE A 6 -12.49 -3.71 -14.07
C ILE A 6 -11.68 -2.91 -15.09
N THR A 7 -11.69 -1.59 -14.94
CA THR A 7 -11.05 -0.64 -15.87
C THR A 7 -9.67 -0.15 -15.39
N GLY A 8 -9.24 -0.57 -14.19
CA GLY A 8 -7.94 -0.20 -13.64
C GLY A 8 -7.76 -0.60 -12.19
N MET A 9 -6.61 -0.23 -11.62
CA MET A 9 -6.32 -0.38 -10.19
C MET A 9 -5.53 0.85 -9.70
N GLY A 10 -5.98 1.41 -8.57
CA GLY A 10 -5.27 2.42 -7.80
C GLY A 10 -4.78 1.82 -6.49
N LEU A 11 -3.66 2.31 -5.97
CA LEU A 11 -3.04 1.71 -4.78
C LEU A 11 -2.33 2.78 -3.95
N VAL A 12 -2.72 2.91 -2.69
CA VAL A 12 -2.16 3.83 -1.70
C VAL A 12 -1.96 3.06 -0.41
N SER A 13 -0.71 2.91 0.02
CA SER A 13 -0.35 2.13 1.21
C SER A 13 1.01 2.57 1.76
N PRO A 14 1.40 2.11 2.97
CA PRO A 14 2.75 2.35 3.49
C PRO A 14 3.89 1.75 2.65
N LEU A 15 3.58 0.86 1.68
CA LEU A 15 4.54 0.30 0.74
C LEU A 15 4.74 1.17 -0.51
N GLY A 16 3.90 2.18 -0.72
CA GLY A 16 3.91 3.05 -1.91
C GLY A 16 2.52 3.56 -2.32
N ASN A 17 2.52 4.60 -3.15
CA ASN A 17 1.33 5.33 -3.62
C ASN A 17 0.98 5.05 -5.08
N ASN A 18 1.68 4.11 -5.70
CA ASN A 18 1.36 3.60 -7.03
C ASN A 18 1.81 2.15 -7.17
N LYS A 19 1.41 1.54 -8.28
CA LYS A 19 1.71 0.12 -8.59
C LYS A 19 3.20 -0.19 -8.63
N ALA A 20 4.03 0.72 -9.14
CA ALA A 20 5.45 0.47 -9.34
C ALA A 20 6.18 0.44 -7.99
N GLU A 21 5.95 1.45 -7.15
CA GLU A 21 6.54 1.52 -5.81
C GLU A 21 6.17 0.32 -4.95
N VAL A 22 4.90 -0.10 -4.98
CA VAL A 22 4.46 -1.25 -4.18
C VAL A 22 5.02 -2.57 -4.71
N LEU A 23 5.10 -2.74 -6.02
CA LEU A 23 5.72 -3.94 -6.60
C LEU A 23 7.19 -4.05 -6.18
N GLU A 24 7.94 -2.94 -6.23
CA GLU A 24 9.33 -2.90 -5.80
C GLU A 24 9.44 -3.24 -4.30
N SER A 25 8.66 -2.57 -3.44
CA SER A 25 8.67 -2.82 -2.00
C SER A 25 8.36 -4.28 -1.64
N LEU A 26 7.40 -4.90 -2.35
CA LEU A 26 7.08 -6.32 -2.15
C LEU A 26 8.22 -7.24 -2.60
N ARG A 27 8.86 -6.95 -3.73
CA ARG A 27 10.00 -7.74 -4.24
C ARG A 27 11.21 -7.65 -3.33
N GLU A 28 11.48 -6.47 -2.81
CA GLU A 28 12.58 -6.20 -1.89
C GLU A 28 12.28 -6.61 -0.44
N THR A 29 11.07 -7.12 -0.16
CA THR A 29 10.62 -7.46 1.20
C THR A 29 10.73 -6.26 2.15
N ARG A 30 10.57 -5.04 1.63
CA ARG A 30 10.56 -3.81 2.45
C ARG A 30 9.26 -3.78 3.26
N SER A 31 9.37 -3.67 4.58
CA SER A 31 8.22 -3.54 5.46
C SER A 31 7.61 -2.14 5.35
N GLY A 32 6.28 -2.07 5.26
CA GLY A 32 5.54 -0.82 5.39
C GLY A 32 5.31 -0.40 6.86
N ILE A 33 5.68 -1.26 7.82
CA ILE A 33 5.57 -0.97 9.25
C ILE A 33 6.72 -0.04 9.62
N LYS A 34 6.37 1.18 9.98
CA LYS A 34 7.29 2.17 10.52
C LYS A 34 6.73 2.73 11.80
N PHE A 35 7.62 3.14 12.68
CA PHE A 35 7.23 3.90 13.85
C PHE A 35 6.52 5.18 13.40
N GLN A 36 5.31 5.41 13.93
CA GLN A 36 4.57 6.65 13.68
C GLN A 36 4.41 7.39 15.00
N GLU A 37 5.03 8.56 15.08
CA GLU A 37 4.97 9.42 16.27
C GLU A 37 3.54 9.79 16.66
N ALA A 38 2.68 10.05 15.67
CA ALA A 38 1.26 10.30 15.88
C ALA A 38 0.55 9.15 16.65
N TYR A 39 0.92 7.89 16.41
CA TYR A 39 0.32 6.77 17.16
C TYR A 39 0.91 6.63 18.57
N ARG A 40 2.17 7.03 18.79
CA ARG A 40 2.77 7.09 20.14
C ARG A 40 2.10 8.15 21.00
N GLU A 41 1.73 9.28 20.42
CA GLU A 41 1.04 10.37 21.15
C GLU A 41 -0.41 9.99 21.51
N MET A 42 -1.01 9.04 20.80
CA MET A 42 -2.38 8.59 21.04
C MET A 42 -2.53 7.49 22.11
N GLY A 43 -1.43 6.88 22.58
CA GLY A 43 -1.42 5.89 23.67
C GLY A 43 -1.01 4.49 23.22
#